data_AF-A0A3C0VGW6-F1
#
_entry.id   AF-A0A3C0VGW6-F1
#
_cell.length_a   1.000
_cell.length_b   1.000
_cell.length_c   1.000
_cell.angle_alpha   90.00
_cell.angle_beta   90.00
_cell.angle_gamma   90.00
#
_symmetry.space_group_name_H-M   'P 1'
#
loop_
_entity.id
_entity.type
_entity.pdbx_description
1 polymer ?
#
loop_
_entity_poly.entity_id
_entity_poly.type
_entity_poly.pdbx_seq_one_letter_code
_entity_poly.pdbx_strand_id
1 'polypeptide(L)'
;MYGMYDAADRMLLDAVMQGDQDAWSQIVACYSGRLIAFAARQLGRRSAEAEDLVQETFIALLQSAGCAAHLRSIEAFLFVVLRRKIIDFRRRRKAENLSDSQWQHRMQSPIDTPSRSAADAEEASRSERALTEAMAEYLDGLKAADSYREIAALELLFMSDRQNKAIGDALQLTPVQVTRIKQAALEFLRAKVLDMVPLEDCSLRALWERHLFGCLKRSVLGKYELDLLAGALKDYVKLHITLVECPYCLANLEDMREESAKLPEFNARILASSTPFLRRPAEPSGGN
;
A
#
# COMPACT_ATOMS: atom_id res chain seq x y z
N MET A 1 0.07 22.96 2.01
CA MET A 1 0.79 22.58 3.26
C MET A 1 1.36 21.17 3.10
N TYR A 2 2.28 20.95 2.14
CA TYR A 2 2.62 19.61 1.58
C TYR A 2 3.99 19.06 1.97
N GLY A 3 4.78 19.78 2.78
CA GLY A 3 6.15 19.37 3.16
C GLY A 3 6.32 18.78 4.57
N MET A 4 5.30 18.87 5.44
CA MET A 4 5.49 18.56 6.87
C MET A 4 5.52 17.06 7.18
N TYR A 5 4.76 16.21 6.50
CA TYR A 5 4.70 14.77 6.83
C TYR A 5 5.93 13.98 6.33
N ASP A 6 6.47 14.28 5.14
CA ASP A 6 7.71 13.66 4.62
C ASP A 6 8.95 14.17 5.39
N ALA A 7 8.89 15.38 5.98
CA ALA A 7 9.94 15.89 6.85
C ALA A 7 9.84 15.32 8.28
N ALA A 8 8.63 15.22 8.84
CA ALA A 8 8.40 14.64 10.16
C ALA A 8 8.74 13.15 10.22
N ASP A 9 8.34 12.37 9.21
CA ASP A 9 8.72 10.95 9.09
C ASP A 9 10.26 10.80 9.04
N ARG A 10 10.94 11.67 8.28
CA ARG A 10 12.42 11.68 8.23
C ARG A 10 13.04 12.03 9.58
N MET A 11 12.56 13.08 10.25
CA MET A 11 13.06 13.46 11.57
C MET A 11 12.86 12.34 12.61
N LEU A 12 11.70 11.66 12.59
CA LEU A 12 11.43 10.52 13.45
C LEU A 12 12.38 9.35 13.14
N LEU A 13 12.60 9.04 11.86
CA LEU A 13 13.55 7.99 11.46
C LEU A 13 14.98 8.34 11.88
N ASP A 14 15.42 9.58 11.67
CA ASP A 14 16.76 10.03 12.06
C ASP A 14 16.97 9.94 13.58
N ALA A 15 15.96 10.29 14.38
CA ALA A 15 15.99 10.16 15.84
C ALA A 15 16.08 8.68 16.27
N VAL A 16 15.28 7.81 15.66
CA VAL A 16 15.34 6.36 15.91
C VAL A 16 16.72 5.79 15.57
N MET A 17 17.36 6.27 14.50
CA MET A 17 18.72 5.87 14.13
C MET A 17 19.80 6.35 15.10
N GLN A 18 19.52 7.40 15.85
CA GLN A 18 20.38 7.86 16.95
C GLN A 18 20.09 7.11 18.27
N GLY A 19 19.17 6.14 18.26
CA GLY A 19 18.81 5.33 19.42
C GLY A 19 17.71 5.92 20.29
N ASP A 20 16.97 6.91 19.79
CA ASP A 20 15.84 7.52 20.52
C ASP A 20 14.66 6.53 20.63
N GLN A 21 14.43 6.05 21.85
CA GLN A 21 13.36 5.10 22.16
C GLN A 21 11.96 5.75 22.19
N ASP A 22 11.87 7.05 22.46
CA ASP A 22 10.59 7.77 22.48
C ASP A 22 10.10 7.99 21.04
N ALA A 23 11.01 8.35 20.13
CA ALA A 23 10.72 8.41 18.70
C ALA A 23 10.24 7.05 18.16
N TRP A 24 10.88 5.95 18.58
CA TRP A 24 10.46 4.61 18.21
C TRP A 24 9.07 4.26 18.76
N SER A 25 8.82 4.60 20.03
CA SER A 25 7.53 4.39 20.68
C SER A 25 6.40 5.14 19.99
N GLN A 26 6.67 6.37 19.52
CA GLN A 26 5.69 7.15 18.74
C GLN A 26 5.34 6.46 17.41
N ILE A 27 6.32 5.93 16.68
CA ILE A 27 6.08 5.18 15.45
C ILE A 27 5.21 3.95 15.74
N VAL A 28 5.56 3.15 16.75
CA VAL A 28 4.80 1.96 17.12
C VAL A 28 3.38 2.31 17.53
N ALA A 29 3.19 3.32 18.38
CA ALA A 29 1.88 3.75 18.83
C ALA A 29 1.00 4.24 17.67
N CYS A 30 1.59 4.95 16.70
CA CYS A 30 0.88 5.50 15.55
C CYS A 30 0.39 4.42 14.58
N TYR A 31 1.18 3.36 14.37
CA TYR A 31 0.90 2.40 13.30
C TYR A 31 0.43 1.02 13.77
N SER A 32 0.74 0.57 15.00
CA SER A 32 0.47 -0.80 15.48
C SER A 32 -1.00 -1.21 15.36
N GLY A 33 -1.93 -0.38 15.86
CA GLY A 33 -3.36 -0.70 15.80
C GLY A 33 -3.88 -0.84 14.36
N ARG A 34 -3.46 0.06 13.46
CA ARG A 34 -3.85 0.04 12.05
C ARG A 34 -3.26 -1.16 11.31
N LEU A 35 -2.02 -1.52 11.60
CA LEU A 35 -1.35 -2.68 11.03
C LEU A 35 -1.99 -3.98 11.51
N ILE A 36 -2.34 -4.09 12.80
CA ILE A 36 -3.07 -5.24 13.35
C ILE A 36 -4.44 -5.38 12.70
N ALA A 37 -5.22 -4.29 12.63
CA ALA A 37 -6.54 -4.30 11.98
C ALA A 37 -6.44 -4.73 10.50
N PHE A 38 -5.43 -4.21 9.79
CA PHE A 38 -5.15 -4.60 8.41
C PHE A 38 -4.79 -6.08 8.28
N ALA A 39 -3.88 -6.59 9.11
CA ALA A 39 -3.48 -7.99 9.11
C ALA A 39 -4.64 -8.92 9.49
N ALA A 40 -5.41 -8.58 10.52
CA ALA A 40 -6.58 -9.35 10.96
C ALA A 40 -7.65 -9.46 9.87
N ARG A 41 -7.96 -8.36 9.17
CA ARG A 41 -8.89 -8.39 8.01
C ARG A 41 -8.43 -9.34 6.92
N GLN A 42 -7.13 -9.47 6.70
CA GLN A 42 -6.57 -10.39 5.71
C GLN A 42 -6.49 -11.83 6.23
N LEU A 43 -6.13 -12.05 7.48
CA LEU A 43 -5.90 -13.41 8.00
C LEU A 43 -7.17 -14.05 8.59
N GLY A 44 -8.24 -13.29 8.81
CA GLY A 44 -9.48 -13.76 9.42
C GLY A 44 -9.36 -13.84 10.95
N ARG A 45 -9.95 -14.87 11.58
CA ARG A 45 -9.93 -15.11 13.05
C ARG A 45 -8.54 -15.50 13.62
N ARG A 46 -7.45 -14.99 13.03
CA ARG A 46 -6.06 -15.38 13.25
C ARG A 46 -5.27 -14.23 13.87
N SER A 47 -5.62 -13.90 15.13
CA SER A 47 -5.08 -12.72 15.83
C SER A 47 -3.60 -12.87 16.16
N ALA A 48 -3.17 -14.05 16.62
CA ALA A 48 -1.78 -14.29 17.00
C ALA A 48 -0.83 -14.16 15.79
N GLU A 49 -1.18 -14.75 14.64
CA GLU A 49 -0.35 -14.62 13.45
C GLU A 49 -0.36 -13.19 12.89
N ALA A 50 -1.44 -12.44 13.08
CA ALA A 50 -1.47 -11.03 12.71
C ALA A 50 -0.48 -10.20 13.55
N GLU A 51 -0.45 -10.40 14.87
CA GLU A 51 0.47 -9.72 15.78
C GLU A 51 1.94 -10.03 15.44
N ASP A 52 2.27 -11.31 15.19
CA ASP A 52 3.62 -11.73 14.80
C ASP A 52 4.09 -11.04 13.51
N LEU A 53 3.26 -11.04 12.47
CA LEU A 53 3.63 -10.40 11.20
C LEU A 53 3.79 -8.88 11.34
N VAL A 54 3.01 -8.24 12.20
CA VAL A 54 3.15 -6.81 12.52
C VAL A 54 4.45 -6.56 13.27
N GLN A 55 4.79 -7.39 14.25
CA GLN A 55 6.05 -7.29 14.97
C GLN A 55 7.25 -7.44 14.03
N GLU A 56 7.25 -8.45 13.18
CA GLU A 56 8.31 -8.64 12.17
C GLU A 56 8.41 -7.45 11.20
N THR A 57 7.30 -6.78 10.91
CA THR A 57 7.25 -5.60 10.04
C THR A 57 7.98 -4.41 10.68
N PHE A 58 7.76 -4.17 11.97
CA PHE A 58 8.48 -3.14 12.70
C PHE A 58 9.97 -3.46 12.85
N ILE A 59 10.34 -4.73 13.05
CA ILE A 59 11.75 -5.16 13.06
C ILE A 59 12.40 -4.88 11.69
N ALA A 60 11.70 -5.19 10.60
CA ALA A 60 12.19 -4.90 9.25
C ALA A 60 12.39 -3.40 9.01
N LEU A 61 11.54 -2.54 9.60
CA LEU A 61 11.73 -1.09 9.54
C LEU A 61 13.01 -0.66 10.23
N LEU A 62 13.29 -1.14 11.45
CA LEU A 62 14.53 -0.83 12.17
C LEU A 62 15.79 -1.29 11.41
N GLN A 63 15.75 -2.51 10.87
CA GLN A 63 16.86 -3.07 10.09
C GLN A 63 17.11 -2.29 8.79
N SER A 64 16.04 -1.78 8.16
CA SER A 64 16.14 -1.02 6.92
C SER A 64 16.53 0.43 7.16
N ALA A 65 16.06 1.03 8.26
CA ALA A 65 16.33 2.41 8.62
C ALA A 65 17.85 2.68 8.78
N GLY A 66 18.63 1.70 9.26
CA GLY A 66 20.08 1.81 9.39
C GLY A 66 20.86 1.97 8.08
N CYS A 67 20.23 1.63 6.94
CA CYS A 67 20.81 1.76 5.61
C CYS A 67 20.05 2.79 4.73
N ALA A 68 18.99 3.41 5.22
CA ALA A 68 18.00 4.06 4.38
C ALA A 68 18.13 5.58 4.28
N ALA A 69 19.01 6.04 3.40
CA ALA A 69 18.95 7.41 2.87
C ALA A 69 17.71 7.67 1.97
N HIS A 70 16.82 6.69 1.79
CA HIS A 70 15.78 6.68 0.76
C HIS A 70 14.35 6.38 1.25
N LEU A 71 14.12 6.19 2.55
CA LEU A 71 12.76 6.00 3.09
C LEU A 71 12.02 7.35 3.12
N ARG A 72 11.02 7.50 2.25
CA ARG A 72 10.21 8.73 2.08
C ARG A 72 8.86 8.68 2.80
N SER A 73 8.50 7.54 3.39
CA SER A 73 7.27 7.38 4.17
C SER A 73 7.35 6.13 5.03
N ILE A 74 7.21 6.30 6.34
CA ILE A 74 7.18 5.19 7.31
C ILE A 74 5.94 4.33 7.04
N GLU A 75 4.79 4.97 6.87
CA GLU A 75 3.51 4.32 6.59
C GLU A 75 3.60 3.41 5.36
N ALA A 76 4.07 3.94 4.24
CA ALA A 76 4.15 3.17 2.99
C ALA A 76 5.05 1.94 3.15
N PHE A 77 6.20 2.09 3.83
CA PHE A 77 7.09 0.96 4.10
C PHE A 77 6.41 -0.12 4.94
N LEU A 78 5.83 0.26 6.09
CA LEU A 78 5.21 -0.67 7.02
C LEU A 78 4.11 -1.49 6.36
N PHE A 79 3.20 -0.84 5.62
CA PHE A 79 2.10 -1.56 4.97
C PHE A 79 2.55 -2.42 3.78
N VAL A 80 3.55 -2.00 3.01
CA VAL A 80 4.14 -2.82 1.93
C VAL A 80 4.78 -4.08 2.51
N VAL A 81 5.63 -3.93 3.54
CA VAL A 81 6.33 -5.07 4.16
C VAL A 81 5.34 -6.01 4.84
N LEU A 82 4.37 -5.49 5.59
CA LEU A 82 3.35 -6.31 6.25
C LEU A 82 2.53 -7.11 5.23
N ARG A 83 2.14 -6.48 4.11
CA ARG A 83 1.38 -7.20 3.08
C ARG A 83 2.21 -8.30 2.41
N ARG A 84 3.49 -8.05 2.11
CA ARG A 84 4.41 -9.09 1.59
C ARG A 84 4.45 -10.29 2.53
N LYS A 85 4.63 -10.01 3.82
CA LYS A 85 4.61 -11.03 4.88
C LYS A 85 3.29 -11.80 4.94
N ILE A 86 2.14 -11.13 4.82
CA ILE A 86 0.81 -11.77 4.76
C ILE A 86 0.66 -12.67 3.54
N ILE A 87 1.11 -12.22 2.36
CA ILE A 87 1.08 -13.01 1.12
C ILE A 87 1.94 -14.27 1.27
N ASP A 88 3.17 -14.11 1.75
CA ASP A 88 4.09 -15.23 1.97
C ASP A 88 3.57 -16.21 3.03
N PHE A 89 2.95 -15.70 4.10
CA PHE A 89 2.27 -16.51 5.11
C PHE A 89 1.13 -17.32 4.51
N ARG A 90 0.24 -16.69 3.72
CA ARG A 90 -0.86 -17.38 3.02
C ARG A 90 -0.35 -18.41 2.02
N ARG A 91 0.73 -18.11 1.29
CA ARG A 91 1.34 -19.04 0.32
C ARG A 91 1.90 -20.27 1.03
N ARG A 92 2.65 -20.09 2.12
CA ARG A 92 3.19 -21.19 2.95
C ARG A 92 2.06 -22.03 3.53
N ARG A 93 1.04 -21.43 4.14
CA ARG A 93 -0.12 -22.15 4.65
C ARG A 93 -0.92 -22.87 3.57
N LYS A 94 -1.04 -22.31 2.37
CA LYS A 94 -1.70 -23.02 1.25
C LYS A 94 -0.90 -24.26 0.87
N ALA A 95 0.44 -24.17 0.81
CA ALA A 95 1.30 -25.33 0.56
C ALA A 95 1.21 -26.38 1.67
N GLU A 96 1.16 -25.96 2.95
CA GLU A 96 0.99 -26.83 4.11
C GLU A 96 -0.40 -27.50 4.15
N ASN A 97 -1.48 -26.75 3.89
CA ASN A 97 -2.84 -27.28 3.86
C ASN A 97 -3.09 -28.20 2.66
N LEU A 98 -2.39 -27.99 1.54
CA LEU A 98 -2.39 -28.92 0.40
C LEU A 98 -1.61 -30.21 0.71
N SER A 99 -0.67 -30.17 1.67
CA SER A 99 0.10 -31.35 2.08
C SER A 99 -0.72 -32.38 2.89
N ASP A 100 -1.92 -32.02 3.35
CA ASP A 100 -2.85 -32.93 4.06
C ASP A 100 -3.75 -33.76 3.13
N SER A 101 -3.66 -33.60 1.80
CA SER A 101 -4.43 -34.43 0.85
C SER A 101 -3.65 -35.01 -0.33
N GLN A 102 -2.32 -34.80 -0.39
CA GLN A 102 -1.42 -35.55 -1.27
C GLN A 102 0.04 -35.17 -0.99
N TRP A 103 0.68 -35.88 -0.05
CA TRP A 103 2.14 -36.05 -0.10
C TRP A 103 2.47 -37.01 -1.24
N GLN A 104 2.58 -36.51 -2.47
CA GLN A 104 3.34 -37.09 -3.58
C GLN A 104 3.21 -36.21 -4.83
N HIS A 105 4.12 -35.26 -5.01
CA HIS A 105 5.08 -35.26 -6.15
C HIS A 105 5.95 -33.98 -6.17
N ARG A 106 7.00 -33.93 -5.35
CA ARG A 106 8.35 -33.47 -5.75
C ARG A 106 9.31 -33.59 -4.56
N MET A 107 9.93 -34.74 -4.45
CA MET A 107 11.29 -34.85 -3.94
C MET A 107 12.04 -35.81 -4.87
N GLN A 108 13.30 -35.47 -5.14
CA GLN A 108 14.25 -35.99 -6.14
C GLN A 108 14.15 -35.29 -7.50
N SER A 109 15.17 -34.59 -7.97
CA SER A 109 16.62 -34.89 -7.97
C SER A 109 17.45 -33.61 -8.28
N PRO A 110 18.80 -33.59 -8.23
CA PRO A 110 19.79 -34.32 -7.44
C PRO A 110 20.38 -33.39 -6.35
N ILE A 111 21.42 -33.81 -5.62
CA ILE A 111 22.18 -32.94 -4.72
C ILE A 111 22.77 -31.77 -5.54
N ASP A 112 22.06 -30.65 -5.61
CA ASP A 112 22.59 -29.40 -6.11
C ASP A 112 23.33 -28.68 -4.99
N THR A 113 24.58 -28.34 -5.27
CA THR A 113 25.46 -27.64 -4.33
C THR A 113 24.80 -26.33 -3.87
N PRO A 114 24.99 -25.89 -2.60
CA PRO A 114 24.41 -24.66 -2.05
C PRO A 114 24.62 -23.39 -2.89
N SER A 115 25.57 -23.43 -3.83
CA SER A 115 25.93 -22.32 -4.73
C SER A 115 24.94 -22.13 -5.90
N ARG A 116 24.32 -23.20 -6.44
CA ARG A 116 23.38 -23.09 -7.58
C ARG A 116 22.00 -22.56 -7.17
N SER A 117 21.47 -23.01 -6.04
CA SER A 117 20.18 -22.53 -5.51
C SER A 117 20.22 -21.06 -5.07
N ALA A 118 21.38 -20.59 -4.58
CA ALA A 118 21.59 -19.19 -4.27
C ALA A 118 21.66 -18.32 -5.53
N ALA A 119 22.36 -18.77 -6.57
CA ALA A 119 22.46 -18.06 -7.84
C ALA A 119 21.10 -17.94 -8.55
N ASP A 120 20.31 -19.03 -8.58
CA ASP A 120 18.98 -19.02 -9.18
C ASP A 120 18.00 -18.14 -8.40
N ALA A 121 18.08 -18.12 -7.07
CA ALA A 121 17.28 -17.24 -6.22
C ALA A 121 17.68 -15.76 -6.35
N GLU A 122 18.97 -15.49 -6.51
CA GLU A 122 19.49 -14.14 -6.73
C GLU A 122 19.06 -13.62 -8.11
N GLU A 123 19.12 -14.46 -9.14
CA GLU A 123 18.67 -14.13 -10.49
C GLU A 123 17.17 -13.85 -10.53
N ALA A 124 16.34 -14.71 -9.93
CA ALA A 124 14.90 -14.47 -9.79
C ALA A 124 14.61 -13.14 -9.04
N SER A 125 15.40 -12.82 -8.01
CA SER A 125 15.28 -11.56 -7.25
C SER A 125 15.74 -10.35 -8.06
N ARG A 126 16.68 -10.50 -9.00
CA ARG A 126 17.09 -9.45 -9.94
C ARG A 126 16.00 -9.22 -10.99
N SER A 127 15.44 -10.29 -11.57
CA SER A 127 14.35 -10.20 -12.54
C SER A 127 13.13 -9.50 -11.95
N GLU A 128 12.74 -9.87 -10.72
CA GLU A 128 11.60 -9.26 -10.03
C GLU A 128 11.84 -7.77 -9.73
N ARG A 129 13.05 -7.39 -9.32
CA ARG A 129 13.41 -5.98 -9.10
C ARG A 129 13.33 -5.17 -10.39
N ALA A 130 13.94 -5.65 -11.47
CA ALA A 130 13.89 -4.98 -12.76
C ALA A 130 12.44 -4.80 -13.25
N LEU A 131 11.60 -5.84 -13.08
CA LEU A 131 10.19 -5.76 -13.45
C LEU A 131 9.39 -4.80 -12.57
N THR A 132 9.70 -4.75 -11.27
CA THR A 132 9.13 -3.78 -10.33
C THR A 132 9.43 -2.35 -10.75
N GLU A 133 10.70 -2.07 -11.05
CA GLU A 133 11.17 -0.75 -11.45
C GLU A 133 10.53 -0.32 -12.77
N ALA A 134 10.48 -1.22 -13.77
CA ALA A 134 9.83 -0.96 -15.04
C ALA A 134 8.31 -0.70 -14.89
N MET A 135 7.62 -1.47 -14.04
CA MET A 135 6.19 -1.24 -13.77
C MET A 135 5.96 0.10 -13.08
N ALA A 136 6.80 0.44 -12.09
CA ALA A 136 6.72 1.73 -11.41
C ALA A 136 6.95 2.89 -12.40
N GLU A 137 7.98 2.81 -13.24
CA GLU A 137 8.28 3.81 -14.27
C GLU A 137 7.09 3.99 -15.23
N TYR A 138 6.51 2.89 -15.71
CA TYR A 138 5.37 2.92 -16.62
C TYR A 138 4.16 3.61 -15.99
N LEU A 139 3.82 3.24 -14.75
CA LEU A 139 2.69 3.82 -14.04
C LEU A 139 2.92 5.29 -13.69
N ASP A 140 4.15 5.69 -13.37
CA ASP A 140 4.49 7.08 -13.11
C ASP A 140 4.39 7.94 -14.38
N GLY A 141 4.75 7.38 -15.54
CA GLY A 141 4.48 7.99 -16.85
C GLY A 141 2.99 8.22 -17.11
N LEU A 142 2.14 7.22 -16.83
CA LEU A 142 0.69 7.36 -16.95
C LEU A 142 0.12 8.41 -15.98
N LYS A 143 0.58 8.46 -14.73
CA LYS A 143 0.17 9.48 -13.75
C LYS A 143 0.57 10.88 -14.21
N ALA A 144 1.79 11.05 -14.74
CA ALA A 144 2.26 12.33 -15.25
C ALA A 144 1.45 12.83 -16.45
N ALA A 145 0.90 11.91 -17.24
CA ALA A 145 0.01 12.19 -18.36
C ALA A 145 -1.49 12.27 -17.98
N ASP A 146 -1.83 12.31 -16.69
CA ASP A 146 -3.22 12.26 -16.17
C ASP A 146 -4.05 11.07 -16.71
N SER A 147 -3.37 10.01 -17.16
CA SER A 147 -3.94 8.82 -17.80
C SER A 147 -4.37 7.78 -16.77
N TYR A 148 -5.18 8.21 -15.80
CA TYR A 148 -5.62 7.36 -14.70
C TYR A 148 -6.64 6.29 -15.10
N ARG A 149 -7.33 6.47 -16.23
CA ARG A 149 -8.25 5.45 -16.77
C ARG A 149 -7.49 4.22 -17.24
N GLU A 150 -6.30 4.40 -17.80
CA GLU A 150 -5.39 3.35 -18.22
C GLU A 150 -4.84 2.59 -17.01
N ILE A 151 -4.49 3.30 -15.93
CA ILE A 151 -4.08 2.70 -14.66
C ILE A 151 -5.23 1.84 -14.09
N ALA A 152 -6.46 2.36 -14.08
CA ALA A 152 -7.63 1.60 -13.66
C ALA A 152 -7.87 0.35 -14.53
N ALA A 153 -7.67 0.45 -15.85
CA ALA A 153 -7.81 -0.69 -16.75
C ALA A 153 -6.79 -1.78 -16.43
N LEU A 154 -5.52 -1.42 -16.22
CA LEU A 154 -4.47 -2.35 -15.83
C LEU A 154 -4.76 -2.98 -14.47
N GLU A 155 -5.19 -2.18 -13.51
CA GLU A 155 -5.56 -2.67 -12.18
C GLU A 155 -6.70 -3.68 -12.27
N LEU A 156 -7.78 -3.40 -13.01
CA LEU A 156 -8.89 -4.33 -13.18
C LEU A 156 -8.48 -5.58 -13.96
N LEU A 157 -7.63 -5.45 -14.98
CA LEU A 157 -7.08 -6.59 -15.74
C LEU A 157 -6.26 -7.53 -14.87
N PHE A 158 -5.46 -6.98 -13.95
CA PHE A 158 -4.55 -7.77 -13.13
C PHE A 158 -5.15 -8.21 -11.80
N MET A 159 -6.09 -7.46 -11.23
CA MET A 159 -6.59 -7.69 -9.87
C MET A 159 -8.00 -8.26 -9.81
N SER A 160 -8.72 -8.29 -10.94
CA SER A 160 -10.08 -8.84 -11.00
C SER A 160 -10.20 -9.95 -12.03
N ASP A 161 -11.25 -10.76 -11.93
CA ASP A 161 -11.57 -11.81 -12.91
C ASP A 161 -12.56 -11.31 -13.97
N ARG A 162 -12.61 -9.98 -14.17
CA ARG A 162 -13.54 -9.34 -15.10
C ARG A 162 -13.09 -9.55 -16.54
N GLN A 163 -14.05 -9.81 -17.42
CA GLN A 163 -13.80 -9.85 -18.87
C GLN A 163 -13.52 -8.44 -19.41
N ASN A 164 -12.72 -8.34 -20.49
CA ASN A 164 -12.39 -7.06 -21.13
C ASN A 164 -13.62 -6.21 -21.48
N LYS A 165 -14.75 -6.84 -21.80
CA LYS A 165 -16.02 -6.14 -22.03
C LYS A 165 -16.51 -5.43 -20.76
N ALA A 166 -16.56 -6.13 -19.63
CA ALA A 166 -16.99 -5.56 -18.36
C ALA A 166 -16.05 -4.45 -17.86
N ILE A 167 -14.73 -4.60 -18.11
CA ILE A 167 -13.74 -3.54 -17.83
C ILE A 167 -13.99 -2.33 -18.72
N GLY A 168 -14.26 -2.56 -20.01
CA GLY A 168 -14.60 -1.52 -20.97
C GLY A 168 -15.86 -0.74 -20.55
N ASP A 169 -16.93 -1.44 -20.22
CA ASP A 169 -18.19 -0.85 -19.77
C ASP A 169 -17.99 0.01 -18.50
N ALA A 170 -17.21 -0.49 -17.54
CA ALA A 170 -16.89 0.22 -16.30
C ALA A 170 -16.05 1.50 -16.51
N LEU A 171 -15.15 1.47 -17.50
CA LEU A 171 -14.20 2.55 -17.77
C LEU A 171 -14.59 3.44 -18.95
N GLN A 172 -15.75 3.20 -19.57
CA GLN A 172 -16.16 3.84 -20.83
C GLN A 172 -15.11 3.67 -21.94
N LEU A 173 -14.52 2.47 -22.02
CA LEU A 173 -13.56 2.07 -23.03
C LEU A 173 -14.15 0.94 -23.88
N THR A 174 -13.73 0.83 -25.13
CA THR A 174 -14.03 -0.34 -25.95
C THR A 174 -13.17 -1.54 -25.49
N PRO A 175 -13.65 -2.80 -25.67
CA PRO A 175 -12.84 -3.98 -25.38
C PRO A 175 -11.48 -3.98 -26.12
N VAL A 176 -11.45 -3.38 -27.32
CA VAL A 176 -10.24 -3.21 -28.12
C VAL A 176 -9.25 -2.24 -27.45
N GLN A 177 -9.73 -1.12 -26.89
CA GLN A 177 -8.89 -0.20 -26.12
C GLN A 177 -8.32 -0.87 -24.88
N VAL A 178 -9.10 -1.66 -24.14
CA VAL A 178 -8.61 -2.43 -22.98
C VAL A 178 -7.49 -3.39 -23.39
N THR A 179 -7.66 -4.12 -24.50
CA THR A 179 -6.61 -4.99 -25.04
C THR A 179 -5.36 -4.19 -25.43
N ARG A 180 -5.50 -3.02 -26.07
CA ARG A 180 -4.37 -2.17 -26.44
C ARG A 180 -3.60 -1.65 -25.23
N ILE A 181 -4.31 -1.25 -24.17
CA ILE A 181 -3.68 -0.83 -22.90
C ILE A 181 -2.82 -1.96 -22.33
N LYS A 182 -3.35 -3.19 -22.30
CA LYS A 182 -2.60 -4.37 -21.89
C LYS A 182 -1.34 -4.58 -22.75
N GLN A 183 -1.48 -4.53 -24.07
CA GLN A 183 -0.35 -4.76 -24.98
C GLN A 183 0.72 -3.68 -24.82
N ALA A 184 0.34 -2.40 -24.73
CA ALA A 184 1.28 -1.30 -24.52
C ALA A 184 2.08 -1.46 -23.21
N ALA A 185 1.43 -1.87 -22.13
CA ALA A 185 2.11 -2.16 -20.87
C ALA A 185 3.08 -3.34 -21.02
N LEU A 186 2.66 -4.44 -21.65
CA LEU A 186 3.51 -5.60 -21.88
C LEU A 186 4.71 -5.28 -22.77
N GLU A 187 4.52 -4.50 -23.83
CA GLU A 187 5.59 -4.05 -24.72
C GLU A 187 6.61 -3.19 -23.99
N PHE A 188 6.15 -2.23 -23.17
CA PHE A 188 7.03 -1.41 -22.34
C PHE A 188 7.85 -2.25 -21.36
N LEU A 189 7.19 -3.15 -20.62
CA LEU A 189 7.85 -4.01 -19.63
C LEU A 189 8.85 -4.95 -20.30
N ARG A 190 8.48 -5.56 -21.43
CA ARG A 190 9.39 -6.43 -22.21
C ARG A 190 10.61 -5.66 -22.69
N ALA A 191 10.45 -4.44 -23.20
CA ALA A 191 11.56 -3.62 -23.66
C ALA A 191 12.54 -3.22 -22.53
N LYS A 192 12.07 -3.17 -21.29
CA LYS A 192 12.91 -2.83 -20.11
C LYS A 192 13.54 -4.04 -19.45
N VAL A 193 12.93 -5.22 -19.60
CA VAL A 193 13.30 -6.46 -18.92
C VAL A 193 13.75 -7.54 -19.93
N LEU A 194 14.15 -7.10 -21.14
CA LEU A 194 14.70 -7.93 -22.22
C LEU A 194 15.66 -8.96 -21.62
N ASP A 195 15.30 -10.25 -21.72
CA ASP A 195 16.03 -11.46 -21.30
C ASP A 195 15.64 -12.14 -19.97
N MET A 196 14.72 -11.60 -19.17
CA MET A 196 14.48 -12.12 -17.80
C MET A 196 13.13 -12.84 -17.59
N VAL A 197 12.91 -14.01 -18.20
CA VAL A 197 11.71 -14.88 -18.01
C VAL A 197 10.46 -14.39 -18.80
N PRO A 198 9.65 -15.32 -19.38
CA PRO A 198 8.37 -14.96 -19.98
C PRO A 198 7.45 -14.24 -18.99
N LEU A 199 7.01 -13.03 -19.36
CA LEU A 199 6.01 -12.27 -18.60
C LEU A 199 4.62 -12.88 -18.82
N GLU A 200 4.22 -13.75 -17.90
CA GLU A 200 2.86 -14.25 -17.80
C GLU A 200 1.96 -13.28 -17.01
N ASP A 201 0.66 -13.27 -17.33
CA ASP A 201 -0.33 -12.46 -16.59
C ASP A 201 -0.35 -12.79 -15.09
N CYS A 202 -0.09 -14.06 -14.73
CA CYS A 202 -0.02 -14.50 -13.35
C CYS A 202 1.13 -13.82 -12.58
N SER A 203 2.28 -13.62 -13.24
CA SER A 203 3.45 -12.93 -12.69
C SER A 203 3.16 -11.45 -12.47
N LEU A 204 2.46 -10.81 -13.40
CA LEU A 204 2.09 -9.40 -13.29
C LEU A 204 1.06 -9.15 -12.20
N ARG A 205 0.05 -10.03 -12.06
CA ARG A 205 -0.88 -10.01 -10.92
C ARG A 205 -0.13 -10.14 -9.60
N ALA A 206 0.74 -11.14 -9.48
CA ALA A 206 1.52 -11.38 -8.26
C ALA A 206 2.42 -10.18 -7.92
N LEU A 207 3.03 -9.55 -8.93
CA LEU A 207 3.82 -8.34 -8.76
C LEU A 207 2.94 -7.16 -8.30
N TRP A 208 1.78 -6.95 -8.93
CA TRP A 208 0.85 -5.88 -8.56
C TRP A 208 0.33 -6.01 -7.13
N GLU A 209 -0.02 -7.23 -6.72
CA GLU A 209 -0.43 -7.55 -5.35
C GLU A 209 0.66 -7.29 -4.32
N ARG A 210 1.93 -7.58 -4.67
CA ARG A 210 3.08 -7.51 -3.77
C ARG A 210 3.63 -6.09 -3.61
N HIS A 211 3.54 -5.28 -4.66
CA HIS A 211 4.05 -3.91 -4.70
C HIS A 211 2.98 -2.83 -4.55
N LEU A 212 1.72 -3.23 -4.43
CA LEU A 212 0.61 -2.32 -4.13
C LEU A 212 0.46 -1.18 -5.13
N PHE A 213 0.70 -1.44 -6.41
CA PHE A 213 0.77 -0.39 -7.43
C PHE A 213 -0.50 0.45 -7.56
N GLY A 214 -1.67 -0.13 -7.30
CA GLY A 214 -2.94 0.61 -7.28
C GLY A 214 -3.28 1.28 -5.94
N CYS A 215 -2.60 0.93 -4.84
CA CYS A 215 -2.92 1.49 -3.54
C CYS A 215 -2.59 2.98 -3.46
N LEU A 216 -3.54 3.72 -2.91
CA LEU A 216 -3.48 5.16 -2.77
C LEU A 216 -2.86 5.53 -1.42
N LYS A 217 -2.06 6.59 -1.41
CA LYS A 217 -1.54 7.15 -0.17
C LYS A 217 -2.71 7.63 0.71
N ARG A 218 -2.58 7.45 2.03
CA ARG A 218 -3.52 7.98 3.03
C ARG A 218 -3.85 9.46 2.81
N SER A 219 -2.86 10.27 2.45
CA SER A 219 -3.09 11.69 2.12
C SER A 219 -3.95 11.95 0.87
N VAL A 220 -3.92 11.07 -0.12
CA VAL A 220 -4.79 11.17 -1.30
C VAL A 220 -6.22 10.78 -0.93
N LEU A 221 -6.38 9.69 -0.18
CA LEU A 221 -7.67 9.25 0.36
C LEU A 221 -8.30 10.30 1.28
N GLY A 222 -7.51 10.98 2.12
CA GLY A 222 -8.01 12.07 2.95
C GLY A 222 -8.51 13.27 2.15
N LYS A 223 -7.81 13.66 1.08
CA LYS A 223 -8.32 14.69 0.16
C LYS A 223 -9.59 14.25 -0.56
N TYR A 224 -9.68 12.97 -0.92
CA TYR A 224 -10.89 12.43 -1.55
C TYR A 224 -12.09 12.53 -0.60
N GLU A 225 -11.90 12.11 0.67
CA GLU A 225 -12.95 12.15 1.69
C GLU A 225 -13.41 13.58 2.01
N LEU A 226 -12.50 14.54 1.97
CA LEU A 226 -12.79 15.98 2.13
C LEU A 226 -13.30 16.66 0.86
N ASP A 227 -13.54 15.89 -0.22
CA ASP A 227 -13.97 16.39 -1.53
C ASP A 227 -13.00 17.41 -2.19
N LEU A 228 -11.72 17.34 -1.85
CA LEU A 228 -10.66 18.23 -2.34
C LEU A 228 -9.93 17.72 -3.58
N LEU A 229 -10.21 16.48 -4.02
CA LEU A 229 -9.71 15.96 -5.29
C LEU A 229 -10.61 16.38 -6.45
N ALA A 230 -10.00 16.60 -7.61
CA ALA A 230 -10.68 16.92 -8.86
C ALA A 230 -10.10 16.11 -10.02
N GLY A 231 -10.82 16.12 -11.15
CA GLY A 231 -10.38 15.51 -12.40
C GLY A 231 -10.22 13.99 -12.36
N ALA A 232 -9.39 13.46 -13.26
CA ALA A 232 -9.23 12.03 -13.48
C ALA A 232 -8.73 11.28 -12.23
N LEU A 233 -7.94 11.93 -11.37
CA LEU A 233 -7.51 11.34 -10.11
C LEU A 233 -8.68 11.08 -9.14
N LYS A 234 -9.67 11.98 -9.05
CA LYS A 234 -10.86 11.76 -8.21
C LYS A 234 -11.65 10.55 -8.70
N ASP A 235 -11.84 10.45 -10.02
CA ASP A 235 -12.55 9.35 -10.66
C ASP A 235 -11.82 8.01 -10.45
N TYR A 236 -10.49 8.02 -10.55
CA TYR A 236 -9.66 6.85 -10.25
C TYR A 236 -9.79 6.40 -8.80
N VAL A 237 -9.70 7.33 -7.83
CA VAL A 237 -9.85 7.00 -6.41
C VAL A 237 -11.22 6.37 -6.16
N LYS A 238 -12.29 6.98 -6.69
CA LYS A 238 -13.66 6.45 -6.60
C LYS A 238 -13.73 5.03 -7.17
N LEU A 239 -13.21 4.82 -8.37
CA LEU A 239 -13.22 3.53 -9.01
C LEU A 239 -12.42 2.47 -8.24
N HIS A 240 -11.25 2.84 -7.74
CA HIS A 240 -10.39 1.97 -6.95
C HIS A 240 -11.08 1.47 -5.68
N ILE A 241 -11.85 2.33 -5.01
CA ILE A 241 -12.56 1.93 -3.79
C ILE A 241 -13.89 1.19 -4.08
N THR A 242 -14.55 1.43 -5.21
CA THR A 242 -15.86 0.82 -5.50
C THR A 242 -15.82 -0.40 -6.41
N LEU A 243 -14.88 -0.46 -7.37
CA LEU A 243 -14.82 -1.54 -8.37
C LEU A 243 -13.70 -2.54 -8.11
N VAL A 244 -12.54 -2.05 -7.66
CA VAL A 244 -11.43 -2.89 -7.22
C VAL A 244 -11.64 -3.33 -5.78
N GLU A 245 -12.37 -2.53 -4.99
CA GLU A 245 -12.66 -2.79 -3.57
C GLU A 245 -11.38 -3.09 -2.78
N CYS A 246 -10.34 -2.29 -3.04
CA CYS A 246 -9.03 -2.50 -2.44
C CYS A 246 -9.11 -2.48 -0.90
N PRO A 247 -8.81 -3.60 -0.22
CA PRO A 247 -8.97 -3.69 1.24
C PRO A 247 -8.09 -2.69 2.01
N TYR A 248 -6.94 -2.31 1.44
CA TYR A 248 -6.02 -1.36 2.06
C TYR A 248 -6.58 0.07 2.04
N CYS A 249 -7.05 0.52 0.87
CA CYS A 249 -7.59 1.87 0.73
C CYS A 249 -8.92 2.02 1.48
N LEU A 250 -9.75 0.97 1.49
CA LEU A 250 -10.98 0.94 2.27
C LEU A 250 -10.69 1.00 3.79
N ALA A 251 -9.73 0.20 4.28
CA ALA A 251 -9.31 0.26 5.68
C ALA A 251 -8.84 1.68 6.08
N ASN A 252 -8.01 2.32 5.26
CA ASN A 252 -7.55 3.68 5.52
C ASN A 252 -8.68 4.71 5.54
N LEU A 253 -9.65 4.61 4.62
CA LEU A 253 -10.82 5.49 4.61
C LEU A 253 -11.69 5.29 5.83
N GLU A 254 -11.90 4.04 6.24
CA GLU A 254 -12.66 3.71 7.46
C GLU A 254 -11.97 4.31 8.69
N ASP A 255 -10.65 4.10 8.85
CA ASP A 255 -9.88 4.70 9.94
C ASP A 255 -10.03 6.24 9.99
N MET A 256 -9.93 6.91 8.83
CA MET A 256 -10.10 8.37 8.76
C MET A 256 -11.50 8.83 9.14
N ARG A 257 -12.51 8.07 8.73
CA ARG A 257 -13.92 8.37 9.05
C ARG A 257 -14.16 8.21 10.54
N GLU A 258 -13.60 7.18 11.16
CA GLU A 258 -13.64 7.00 12.62
C GLU A 258 -12.91 8.11 13.38
N GLU A 259 -11.71 8.50 12.94
CA GLU A 259 -10.96 9.63 13.50
C GLU A 259 -11.78 10.93 13.40
N SER A 260 -12.37 11.19 12.23
CA SER A 260 -13.19 12.37 11.97
C SER A 260 -14.47 12.39 12.80
N ALA A 261 -15.10 11.23 13.01
CA ALA A 261 -16.31 11.09 13.82
C ALA A 261 -16.08 11.45 15.30
N LYS A 262 -14.84 11.35 15.82
CA LYS A 262 -14.47 11.71 17.19
C LYS A 262 -14.20 13.22 17.37
N LEU A 263 -14.02 13.97 16.28
CA LEU A 263 -13.69 15.40 16.33
C LEU A 263 -14.75 16.27 17.01
N PRO A 264 -16.08 16.07 16.82
CA PRO A 264 -17.08 16.88 17.50
C PRO A 264 -17.00 16.79 19.03
N GLU A 265 -16.80 15.59 19.57
CA GLU A 265 -16.62 15.38 21.01
C GLU A 265 -15.31 16.01 21.50
N PHE A 266 -14.21 15.81 20.77
CA PHE A 266 -12.93 16.44 21.06
C PHE A 266 -13.01 17.97 21.08
N ASN A 267 -13.64 18.56 20.06
CA ASN A 267 -13.87 20.00 19.93
C ASN A 267 -14.77 20.52 21.06
N ALA A 268 -15.81 19.78 21.44
CA ALA A 268 -16.66 20.13 22.58
C ALA A 268 -15.87 20.19 23.90
N ARG A 269 -14.95 19.25 24.13
CA ARG A 269 -14.05 19.29 25.31
C ARG A 269 -13.10 20.47 25.27
N ILE A 270 -12.53 20.80 24.10
CA ILE A 270 -11.69 22.00 23.93
C ILE A 270 -12.50 23.26 24.22
N LEU A 271 -13.70 23.39 23.64
CA LEU A 271 -14.56 24.55 23.88
C LEU A 271 -14.93 24.65 25.37
N ALA A 272 -15.31 23.55 26.01
CA ALA A 272 -15.63 23.54 27.44
C ALA A 272 -14.45 23.96 28.32
N SER A 273 -13.23 23.51 28.01
CA SER A 273 -12.02 23.85 28.79
C SER A 273 -11.48 25.25 28.47
N SER A 274 -11.65 25.75 27.25
CA SER A 274 -11.10 27.05 26.81
C SER A 274 -12.05 28.24 27.04
N THR A 275 -13.36 28.03 27.04
CA THR A 275 -14.38 29.09 27.22
C THR A 275 -14.17 29.95 28.48
N PRO A 276 -13.80 29.39 29.65
CA PRO A 276 -13.52 30.18 30.86
C PRO A 276 -12.33 31.15 30.73
N PHE A 277 -11.41 30.89 29.79
CA PHE A 277 -10.23 31.73 29.54
C PHE A 277 -10.46 32.79 28.45
N LEU A 278 -11.64 32.80 27.80
CA LEU A 278 -11.99 33.84 26.83
C LEU A 278 -12.26 35.15 27.58
N ARG A 279 -11.43 36.17 27.33
CA ARG A 279 -11.67 37.52 27.85
C ARG A 279 -12.99 38.06 27.31
N ARG A 280 -13.87 38.46 28.21
CA ARG A 280 -15.11 39.18 27.85
C ARG A 280 -14.73 40.53 27.23
N PRO A 281 -15.39 41.00 26.15
CA PRO A 281 -15.18 42.35 25.65
C PRO A 281 -15.46 43.34 26.78
N ALA A 282 -14.62 44.36 26.92
CA ALA A 282 -14.85 45.43 27.90
C ALA A 282 -16.21 46.08 27.61
N GLU A 283 -17.08 46.11 28.62
CA GLU A 283 -18.33 46.87 28.53
C GLU A 283 -17.99 48.32 28.21
N PRO A 284 -18.66 48.97 27.24
CA PRO A 284 -18.46 50.37 26.99
C PRO A 284 -18.85 51.10 28.27
N SER A 285 -17.87 51.77 28.87
CA SER A 285 -18.07 52.60 30.05
C SER A 285 -19.13 53.62 29.70
N GLY A 286 -20.29 53.53 30.36
CA GLY A 286 -21.35 54.53 30.27
C GLY A 286 -20.77 55.87 30.67
N GLY A 287 -20.46 56.69 29.66
CA GLY A 287 -20.12 58.09 29.81
C GLY A 287 -21.41 58.87 30.08
N ASN A 288 -21.44 59.44 31.28
CA ASN A 288 -22.45 60.35 31.81
C ASN A 288 -22.49 61.67 31.04
#